data_AF-K1SQU6-F1
#
_entry.id   AF-K1SQU6-F1
#
_cell.length_a   1.000
_cell.length_b   1.000
_cell.length_c   1.000
_cell.angle_alpha   90.00
_cell.angle_beta   90.00
_cell.angle_gamma   90.00
#
_symmetry.space_group_name_H-M   'P 1'
#
loop_
_entity.id
_entity.type
_entity.pdbx_description
1 polymer ?
#
loop_
_entity_poly.entity_id
_entity_poly.type
_entity_poly.pdbx_seq_one_letter_code
_entity_poly.pdbx_strand_id
1 'polypeptide(L)'
;GEKKWPSYNGDALETYYGGKNGEPIVGATPTGYYLKKYCDGNVNISSVNSTSTPHAWVVFRLGEFYLDYAEAVFKYLGSADAVSADLPMSAREAVNVIRNREDVKMPELAEGLSNDEFWKKYENERMVELAFEDHRFYDVRRWKEGNKLATITEMKITKNEDGSFNYTRKVVNRGWNDKMY
;
A
#
# COMPACT_ATOMS: atom_id res chain seq x y z
N GLY A 1 -9.84 5.83 -17.34
CA GLY A 1 -9.61 5.61 -15.89
C GLY A 1 -10.77 6.17 -15.10
N GLU A 2 -10.56 6.43 -13.81
CA GLU A 2 -11.51 7.10 -12.92
C GLU A 2 -11.91 8.48 -13.49
N LYS A 3 -13.20 8.83 -13.39
CA LYS A 3 -13.73 10.17 -13.70
C LYS A 3 -14.00 10.90 -12.39
N LYS A 4 -14.08 12.23 -12.40
CA LYS A 4 -14.31 13.05 -11.20
C LYS A 4 -13.20 12.87 -10.15
N TRP A 5 -11.96 12.71 -10.64
CA TRP A 5 -10.77 12.76 -9.81
C TRP A 5 -9.72 13.71 -10.41
N PRO A 6 -9.34 14.81 -9.71
CA PRO A 6 -10.00 15.38 -8.52
C PRO A 6 -11.49 15.68 -8.77
N SER A 7 -12.28 16.01 -7.74
CA SER A 7 -13.76 16.06 -7.81
C SER A 7 -14.30 16.99 -8.90
N TYR A 8 -13.54 18.03 -9.27
CA TYR A 8 -13.84 18.99 -10.34
C TYR A 8 -13.41 18.54 -11.75
N ASN A 9 -12.64 17.46 -11.89
CA ASN A 9 -12.16 16.97 -13.18
C ASN A 9 -13.22 16.09 -13.86
N GLY A 10 -13.90 16.63 -14.87
CA GLY A 10 -14.93 15.90 -15.63
C GLY A 10 -14.37 14.79 -16.53
N ASP A 11 -13.11 14.89 -16.93
CA ASP A 11 -12.46 13.93 -17.81
C ASP A 11 -12.01 12.68 -17.06
N ALA A 12 -11.94 11.57 -17.78
CA ALA A 12 -11.36 10.35 -17.24
C ALA A 12 -9.82 10.49 -17.17
N LEU A 13 -9.21 9.96 -16.10
CA LEU A 13 -7.76 9.82 -16.06
C LEU A 13 -7.27 8.89 -17.16
N GLU A 14 -6.22 9.33 -17.83
CA GLU A 14 -5.59 8.68 -18.98
C GLU A 14 -4.14 8.36 -18.66
N THR A 15 -3.91 7.26 -17.94
CA THR A 15 -2.57 6.81 -17.52
C THR A 15 -1.88 5.90 -18.54
N TYR A 16 -2.48 5.72 -19.71
CA TYR A 16 -1.90 4.97 -20.82
C TYR A 16 -0.86 5.79 -21.57
N TYR A 17 0.01 5.11 -22.30
CA TYR A 17 1.04 5.74 -23.10
C TYR A 17 0.42 6.65 -24.18
N GLY A 18 0.80 7.93 -24.20
CA GLY A 18 0.22 8.98 -25.03
C GLY A 18 -1.05 9.62 -24.46
N GLY A 19 -1.57 9.13 -23.33
CA GLY A 19 -2.69 9.73 -22.61
C GLY A 19 -2.29 10.96 -21.82
N LYS A 20 -3.26 11.83 -21.48
CA LYS A 20 -3.04 13.10 -20.77
C LYS A 20 -2.30 12.98 -19.42
N ASN A 21 -2.30 11.80 -18.81
CA ASN A 21 -1.76 11.56 -17.45
C ASN A 21 -0.78 10.39 -17.43
N GLY A 22 -0.23 9.99 -18.59
CA GLY A 22 0.72 8.89 -18.71
C GLY A 22 1.99 9.30 -19.43
N GLU A 23 2.96 8.39 -19.50
CA GLU A 23 4.14 8.54 -20.35
C GLU A 23 3.73 8.84 -21.81
N PRO A 24 4.50 9.61 -22.60
CA PRO A 24 5.81 10.18 -22.29
C PRO A 24 5.74 11.61 -21.71
N ILE A 25 4.57 12.07 -21.26
CA ILE A 25 4.42 13.44 -20.74
C ILE A 25 5.31 13.63 -19.51
N VAL A 26 6.14 14.68 -19.50
CA VAL A 26 7.00 15.02 -18.36
C VAL A 26 6.13 15.37 -17.15
N GLY A 27 6.39 14.71 -16.02
CA GLY A 27 5.60 14.87 -14.79
C GLY A 27 4.35 13.97 -14.73
N ALA A 28 4.03 13.23 -15.79
CA ALA A 28 3.02 12.18 -15.73
C ALA A 28 3.54 10.90 -15.06
N THR A 29 2.66 9.97 -14.69
CA THR A 29 3.06 8.76 -13.98
C THR A 29 3.97 7.88 -14.84
N PRO A 30 5.17 7.51 -14.37
CA PRO A 30 6.03 6.53 -15.05
C PRO A 30 5.62 5.09 -14.75
N THR A 31 4.77 4.86 -13.74
CA THR A 31 4.42 3.51 -13.26
C THR A 31 3.01 3.09 -13.65
N GLY A 32 2.21 3.98 -14.26
CA GLY A 32 0.80 3.75 -14.54
C GLY A 32 -0.14 3.97 -13.36
N TYR A 33 0.39 4.35 -12.19
CA TYR A 33 -0.35 4.57 -10.95
C TYR A 33 -0.14 5.98 -10.40
N TYR A 34 -1.15 6.49 -9.69
CA TYR A 34 -1.06 7.70 -8.87
C TYR A 34 -1.50 7.38 -7.44
N LEU A 35 -0.94 8.12 -6.48
CA LEU A 35 -1.35 8.03 -5.09
C LEU A 35 -2.67 8.80 -4.90
N LYS A 36 -3.63 8.15 -4.22
CA LYS A 36 -4.92 8.74 -3.83
C LYS A 36 -5.02 8.98 -2.32
N LYS A 37 -4.33 8.16 -1.52
CA LYS A 37 -4.31 8.28 -0.05
C LYS A 37 -3.78 9.66 0.35
N TYR A 38 -4.39 10.27 1.36
CA TYR A 38 -4.12 11.64 1.83
C TYR A 38 -4.45 12.78 0.85
N CYS A 39 -4.89 12.50 -0.38
CA CYS A 39 -5.33 13.54 -1.29
C CYS A 39 -6.80 13.93 -1.01
N ASP A 40 -7.05 15.21 -0.74
CA ASP A 40 -8.40 15.75 -0.77
C ASP A 40 -8.79 16.09 -2.22
N GLY A 41 -9.75 15.34 -2.76
CA GLY A 41 -10.22 15.53 -4.13
C GLY A 41 -10.89 16.89 -4.39
N ASN A 42 -11.26 17.65 -3.37
CA ASN A 42 -11.87 18.97 -3.51
C ASN A 42 -10.85 20.12 -3.58
N VAL A 43 -9.57 19.85 -3.33
CA VAL A 43 -8.51 20.85 -3.40
C VAL A 43 -8.07 21.05 -4.85
N ASN A 44 -8.19 22.29 -5.33
CA ASN A 44 -7.72 22.68 -6.66
C ASN A 44 -6.26 23.14 -6.58
N ILE A 45 -5.35 22.37 -7.17
CA ILE A 45 -3.92 22.67 -7.24
C ILE A 45 -3.49 23.30 -8.57
N SER A 46 -4.43 23.66 -9.45
CA SER A 46 -4.11 24.33 -10.71
C SER A 46 -3.61 25.75 -10.48
N SER A 47 -2.90 26.30 -11.47
CA SER A 47 -2.32 27.64 -11.41
C SER A 47 -3.36 28.76 -11.37
N VAL A 48 -4.63 28.45 -11.62
CA VAL A 48 -5.74 29.41 -11.65
C VAL A 48 -6.83 28.95 -10.68
N ASN A 49 -7.26 29.85 -9.79
CA ASN A 49 -8.27 29.56 -8.76
C ASN A 49 -7.88 28.41 -7.82
N SER A 50 -6.59 28.34 -7.43
CA SER A 50 -6.11 27.36 -6.47
C SER A 50 -6.83 27.49 -5.13
N THR A 51 -7.16 26.36 -4.51
CA THR A 51 -7.75 26.32 -3.17
C THR A 51 -6.81 25.58 -2.20
N SER A 52 -7.02 25.77 -0.91
CA SER A 52 -6.25 25.10 0.14
C SER A 52 -7.17 24.69 1.27
N THR A 53 -6.89 23.54 1.87
CA THR A 53 -7.56 23.03 3.07
C THR A 53 -6.50 22.57 4.08
N PRO A 54 -6.76 22.63 5.40
CA PRO A 54 -5.87 22.04 6.38
C PRO A 54 -5.67 20.54 6.11
N HIS A 55 -4.41 20.10 6.14
CA HIS A 55 -4.05 18.70 5.95
C HIS A 55 -3.43 18.15 7.23
N ALA A 56 -4.00 17.06 7.75
CA ALA A 56 -3.49 16.38 8.94
C ALA A 56 -2.71 15.13 8.52
N TRP A 57 -1.41 15.12 8.82
CA TRP A 57 -0.58 13.93 8.62
C TRP A 57 -0.73 12.99 9.81
N VAL A 58 -1.07 11.73 9.54
CA VAL A 58 -1.23 10.72 10.57
C VAL A 58 0.13 10.06 10.82
N VAL A 59 0.73 10.35 11.98
CA VAL A 59 2.03 9.77 12.37
C VAL A 59 1.85 8.42 13.06
N PHE A 60 0.82 8.28 13.89
CA PHE A 60 0.46 7.05 14.59
C PHE A 60 -1.04 6.85 14.50
N ARG A 61 -1.48 5.60 14.35
CA ARG A 61 -2.90 5.26 14.36
C ARG A 61 -3.15 3.85 14.87
N LEU A 62 -4.37 3.61 15.33
CA LEU A 62 -4.74 2.35 15.97
C LEU A 62 -4.43 1.10 15.13
N GLY A 63 -4.54 1.20 13.79
CA GLY A 63 -4.22 0.09 12.90
C GLY A 63 -2.77 -0.40 13.01
N GLU A 64 -1.82 0.53 13.21
CA GLU A 64 -0.42 0.22 13.43
C GLU A 64 -0.22 -0.55 14.75
N PHE A 65 -0.86 -0.11 15.83
CA PHE A 65 -0.69 -0.73 17.15
C PHE A 65 -1.19 -2.18 17.21
N TYR A 66 -2.26 -2.52 16.49
CA TYR A 66 -2.69 -3.93 16.35
C TYR A 66 -1.66 -4.76 15.60
N LEU A 67 -1.05 -4.20 14.55
CA LEU A 67 -0.02 -4.89 13.77
C LEU A 67 1.29 -5.01 14.55
N ASP A 68 1.67 -4.01 15.33
CA ASP A 68 2.84 -4.06 16.22
C ASP A 68 2.65 -5.11 17.31
N TYR A 69 1.46 -5.15 17.92
CA TYR A 69 1.09 -6.19 18.88
C TYR A 69 1.16 -7.58 18.24
N ALA A 70 0.57 -7.76 17.06
CA ALA A 70 0.58 -9.04 16.35
C ALA A 70 2.01 -9.54 16.08
N GLU A 71 2.91 -8.66 15.63
CA GLU A 71 4.31 -9.03 15.42
C GLU A 71 5.01 -9.38 16.73
N ALA A 72 4.84 -8.55 17.77
CA ALA A 72 5.48 -8.79 19.06
C ALA A 72 5.03 -10.12 19.68
N VAL A 73 3.72 -10.40 19.70
CA VAL A 73 3.17 -11.66 20.21
C VAL A 73 3.66 -12.85 19.41
N PHE A 74 3.64 -12.75 18.07
CA PHE A 74 4.11 -13.82 17.19
C PHE A 74 5.60 -14.13 17.42
N LYS A 75 6.45 -13.10 17.50
CA LYS A 75 7.90 -13.27 17.73
C LYS A 75 8.21 -13.78 19.14
N TYR A 76 7.40 -13.41 20.13
CA TYR A 76 7.61 -13.82 21.52
C TYR A 76 7.11 -15.24 21.81
N LEU A 77 5.88 -15.57 21.42
CA LEU A 77 5.26 -16.86 21.69
C LEU A 77 5.56 -17.92 20.63
N GLY A 78 6.05 -17.50 19.45
CA GLY A 78 6.51 -18.42 18.39
C GLY A 78 5.39 -19.07 17.58
N SER A 79 4.14 -18.60 17.68
CA SER A 79 3.00 -19.07 16.89
C SER A 79 1.96 -17.98 16.72
N ALA A 80 1.23 -18.03 15.59
CA ALA A 80 0.18 -17.09 15.25
C ALA A 80 -1.05 -17.18 16.18
N ASP A 81 -1.34 -18.38 16.68
CA ASP A 81 -2.50 -18.72 17.51
C ASP A 81 -2.14 -18.88 19.00
N ALA A 82 -0.86 -18.69 19.36
CA ALA A 82 -0.44 -18.79 20.76
C ALA A 82 -0.96 -17.61 21.58
N VAL A 83 -1.37 -17.91 22.80
CA VAL A 83 -1.81 -16.96 23.83
C VAL A 83 -1.15 -17.31 25.16
N SER A 84 -1.09 -16.34 26.07
CA SER A 84 -0.67 -16.54 27.46
C SER A 84 -1.61 -15.82 28.40
N ALA A 85 -1.48 -16.04 29.72
CA ALA A 85 -2.30 -15.33 30.71
C ALA A 85 -2.16 -13.80 30.61
N ASP A 86 -0.95 -13.32 30.29
CA ASP A 86 -0.66 -11.89 30.15
C ASP A 86 -0.96 -11.35 28.73
N LEU A 87 -1.02 -12.24 27.73
CA LEU A 87 -1.28 -11.91 26.32
C LEU A 87 -2.43 -12.80 25.81
N PRO A 88 -3.69 -12.46 26.14
CA PRO A 88 -4.84 -13.32 25.85
C PRO A 88 -5.32 -13.22 24.39
N MET A 89 -4.84 -12.24 23.62
CA MET A 89 -5.13 -12.09 22.20
C MET A 89 -3.97 -12.64 21.38
N SER A 90 -4.27 -13.53 20.45
CA SER A 90 -3.28 -14.10 19.54
C SER A 90 -2.86 -13.08 18.47
N ALA A 91 -1.70 -13.31 17.84
CA ALA A 91 -1.23 -12.47 16.75
C ALA A 91 -2.19 -12.47 15.55
N ARG A 92 -2.81 -13.63 15.26
CA ARG A 92 -3.82 -13.78 14.22
C ARG A 92 -5.08 -12.95 14.50
N GLU A 93 -5.59 -13.00 15.72
CA GLU A 93 -6.77 -12.22 16.11
C GLU A 93 -6.53 -10.72 15.96
N ALA A 94 -5.37 -10.24 16.40
CA ALA A 94 -5.00 -8.82 16.25
C ALA A 94 -4.96 -8.37 14.77
N VAL A 95 -4.43 -9.20 13.87
CA VAL A 95 -4.51 -8.95 12.42
C VAL A 95 -5.95 -8.95 11.92
N ASN A 96 -6.78 -9.88 12.40
CA ASN A 96 -8.19 -9.98 12.00
C ASN A 96 -9.02 -8.78 12.46
N VAL A 97 -8.66 -8.07 13.54
CA VAL A 97 -9.30 -6.81 13.92
C VAL A 97 -9.21 -5.78 12.77
N ILE A 98 -8.05 -5.68 12.12
CA ILE A 98 -7.85 -4.76 10.99
C ILE A 98 -8.61 -5.22 9.75
N ARG A 99 -8.56 -6.53 9.46
CA ARG A 99 -9.24 -7.11 8.30
C ARG A 99 -10.77 -6.96 8.40
N ASN A 100 -11.33 -7.03 9.61
CA ASN A 100 -12.75 -6.93 9.87
C ASN A 100 -13.28 -5.51 10.04
N ARG A 101 -12.44 -4.47 9.88
CA ARG A 101 -12.89 -3.07 9.94
C ARG A 101 -14.05 -2.84 8.97
N GLU A 102 -15.09 -2.10 9.39
CA GLU A 102 -16.37 -2.04 8.69
C GLU A 102 -16.29 -1.54 7.24
N ASP A 103 -15.32 -0.68 6.91
CA ASP A 103 -15.04 -0.16 5.57
C ASP A 103 -14.07 -1.04 4.76
N VAL A 104 -13.49 -2.08 5.37
CA VAL A 104 -12.50 -2.99 4.75
C VAL A 104 -13.10 -4.36 4.45
N LYS A 105 -13.68 -5.04 5.46
CA LYS A 105 -14.35 -6.35 5.34
C LYS A 105 -13.55 -7.42 4.57
N MET A 106 -12.25 -7.53 4.84
CA MET A 106 -11.39 -8.54 4.26
C MET A 106 -11.59 -9.89 4.95
N PRO A 107 -11.50 -11.03 4.22
CA PRO A 107 -11.66 -12.36 4.82
C PRO A 107 -10.67 -12.60 5.95
N GLU A 108 -11.08 -13.19 7.07
CA GLU A 108 -10.16 -13.44 8.18
C GLU A 108 -9.00 -14.38 7.80
N LEU A 109 -7.88 -14.23 8.51
CA LEU A 109 -6.83 -15.25 8.53
C LEU A 109 -7.34 -16.47 9.30
N ALA A 110 -7.25 -17.63 8.66
CA ALA A 110 -7.65 -18.91 9.23
C ALA A 110 -6.75 -19.31 10.41
N GLU A 111 -7.30 -20.09 11.32
CA GLU A 111 -6.56 -20.76 12.39
C GLU A 111 -5.62 -21.83 11.83
N GLY A 112 -4.54 -22.14 12.56
CA GLY A 112 -3.64 -23.24 12.23
C GLY A 112 -2.71 -22.96 11.06
N LEU A 113 -2.52 -21.69 10.68
CA LEU A 113 -1.49 -21.31 9.71
C LEU A 113 -0.10 -21.69 10.25
N SER A 114 0.75 -22.20 9.35
CA SER A 114 2.16 -22.35 9.71
C SER A 114 2.80 -20.99 9.97
N ASN A 115 3.88 -20.97 10.75
CA ASN A 115 4.62 -19.74 11.07
C ASN A 115 5.06 -18.98 9.81
N ASP A 116 5.52 -19.70 8.78
CA ASP A 116 5.96 -19.10 7.52
C ASP A 116 4.78 -18.52 6.72
N GLU A 117 3.61 -19.17 6.73
CA GLU A 117 2.41 -18.66 6.07
C GLU A 117 1.86 -17.44 6.78
N PHE A 118 1.79 -17.49 8.12
CA PHE A 118 1.36 -16.35 8.92
C PHE A 118 2.29 -15.16 8.71
N TRP A 119 3.61 -15.37 8.76
CA TRP A 119 4.58 -14.29 8.58
C TRP A 119 4.42 -13.60 7.22
N LYS A 120 4.30 -14.35 6.12
CA LYS A 120 4.05 -13.79 4.78
C LYS A 120 2.74 -12.99 4.71
N LYS A 121 1.68 -13.49 5.36
CA LYS A 121 0.38 -12.80 5.41
C LYS A 121 0.45 -11.53 6.26
N TYR A 122 1.14 -11.58 7.39
CA TYR A 122 1.38 -10.45 8.27
C TYR A 122 2.15 -9.32 7.57
N GLU A 123 3.27 -9.64 6.91
CA GLU A 123 4.06 -8.65 6.17
C GLU A 123 3.24 -7.96 5.07
N ASN A 124 2.39 -8.74 4.38
CA ASN A 124 1.49 -8.22 3.37
C ASN A 124 0.41 -7.33 4.01
N GLU A 125 -0.18 -7.74 5.13
CA GLU A 125 -1.17 -6.93 5.83
C GLU A 125 -0.60 -5.58 6.25
N ARG A 126 0.58 -5.58 6.87
CA ARG A 126 1.28 -4.37 7.28
C ARG A 126 1.63 -3.48 6.09
N MET A 127 2.07 -4.07 4.99
CA MET A 127 2.33 -3.35 3.75
C MET A 127 1.08 -2.68 3.18
N VAL A 128 -0.08 -3.37 3.19
CA VAL A 128 -1.33 -2.86 2.63
C VAL A 128 -1.93 -1.79 3.53
N GLU A 129 -2.07 -2.08 4.82
CA GLU A 129 -2.71 -1.19 5.79
C GLU A 129 -1.92 0.12 5.91
N LEU A 130 -0.60 0.04 6.08
CA LEU A 130 0.29 1.20 6.27
C LEU A 130 0.93 1.71 4.97
N ALA A 131 0.36 1.34 3.81
CA ALA A 131 0.88 1.79 2.51
C ALA A 131 0.92 3.33 2.44
N PHE A 132 2.06 3.88 2.04
CA PHE A 132 2.31 5.33 1.92
C PHE A 132 2.21 6.12 3.24
N GLU A 133 2.48 5.46 4.36
CA GLU A 133 2.55 6.07 5.71
C GLU A 133 3.97 5.98 6.30
N ASP A 134 5.02 6.01 5.46
CA ASP A 134 6.43 5.91 5.87
C ASP A 134 6.91 4.64 6.60
N HIS A 135 6.09 3.58 6.71
CA HIS A 135 6.51 2.34 7.39
C HIS A 135 7.38 1.40 6.54
N ARG A 136 7.01 1.17 5.28
CA ARG A 136 7.53 0.05 4.46
C ARG A 136 9.04 0.02 4.34
N PHE A 137 9.67 1.20 4.24
CA PHE A 137 11.11 1.34 4.15
C PHE A 137 11.83 0.85 5.41
N TYR A 138 11.31 1.18 6.59
CA TYR A 138 11.89 0.77 7.87
C TYR A 138 11.54 -0.67 8.22
N ASP A 139 10.32 -1.13 7.90
CA ASP A 139 9.88 -2.51 8.14
C ASP A 139 10.77 -3.53 7.44
N VAL A 140 11.00 -3.32 6.14
CA VAL A 140 11.84 -4.24 5.36
C VAL A 140 13.29 -4.25 5.86
N ARG A 141 13.80 -3.11 6.37
CA ARG A 141 15.14 -3.02 6.96
C ARG A 141 15.27 -3.76 8.28
N ARG A 142 14.35 -3.52 9.21
CA ARG A 142 14.38 -4.18 10.54
C ARG A 142 14.15 -5.69 10.44
N TRP A 143 13.44 -6.14 9.40
CA TRP A 143 13.30 -7.57 9.08
C TRP A 143 14.49 -8.16 8.33
N LYS A 144 15.47 -7.35 7.91
CA LYS A 144 16.61 -7.74 7.07
C LYS A 144 16.22 -8.34 5.72
N GLU A 145 15.20 -7.75 5.08
CA GLU A 145 14.65 -8.21 3.81
C GLU A 145 14.78 -7.16 2.70
N GLY A 146 15.82 -6.34 2.76
CA GLY A 146 16.06 -5.21 1.85
C GLY A 146 16.05 -5.59 0.37
N ASN A 147 16.36 -6.84 0.04
CA ASN A 147 16.21 -7.39 -1.30
C ASN A 147 14.78 -7.25 -1.87
N LYS A 148 13.74 -7.20 -1.03
CA LYS A 148 12.35 -6.93 -1.44
C LYS A 148 12.17 -5.53 -2.06
N LEU A 149 13.10 -4.60 -1.83
CA LEU A 149 13.09 -3.24 -2.42
C LEU A 149 13.93 -3.14 -3.70
N ALA A 150 14.66 -4.19 -4.10
CA ALA A 150 15.56 -4.15 -5.24
C ALA A 150 14.85 -3.98 -6.59
N THR A 151 13.56 -4.31 -6.64
CA THR A 151 12.73 -4.24 -7.85
C THR A 151 11.38 -3.62 -7.56
N ILE A 152 10.83 -2.91 -8.53
CA ILE A 152 9.43 -2.50 -8.54
C ILE A 152 8.73 -3.04 -9.78
N THR A 153 7.41 -3.17 -9.71
CA THR A 153 6.59 -3.48 -10.89
C THR A 153 5.85 -2.23 -11.34
N GLU A 154 6.12 -1.82 -12.57
CA GLU A 154 5.38 -0.77 -13.27
C GLU A 154 4.25 -1.39 -14.08
N MET A 155 3.14 -0.67 -14.23
CA MET A 155 2.10 -0.98 -15.18
C MET A 155 2.25 -0.12 -16.43
N LYS A 156 2.54 -0.76 -17.56
CA LYS A 156 2.55 -0.12 -18.88
C LYS A 156 1.23 -0.38 -19.57
N ILE A 157 0.50 0.68 -19.89
CA ILE A 157 -0.82 0.60 -20.50
C ILE A 157 -0.73 1.20 -21.90
N THR A 158 -1.18 0.47 -22.92
CA THR A 158 -1.28 0.98 -24.30
C THR A 158 -2.72 0.93 -24.77
N LYS A 159 -3.14 1.92 -25.55
CA LYS A 159 -4.48 1.98 -26.14
C LYS A 159 -4.40 1.50 -27.59
N ASN A 160 -5.26 0.54 -27.93
CA ASN A 160 -5.36 -0.02 -29.27
C ASN A 160 -6.27 0.87 -30.16
N GLU A 161 -6.22 0.68 -31.48
CA GLU A 161 -7.03 1.45 -32.45
C GLU A 161 -8.54 1.24 -32.24
N ASP A 162 -8.94 0.06 -31.79
CA ASP A 162 -10.33 -0.28 -31.45
C ASP A 162 -10.81 0.33 -30.12
N GLY A 163 -9.93 1.07 -29.43
CA GLY A 163 -10.22 1.71 -28.14
C GLY A 163 -10.03 0.82 -26.92
N SER A 164 -9.65 -0.45 -27.09
CA SER A 164 -9.30 -1.35 -25.98
C SER A 164 -7.93 -1.02 -25.39
N PHE A 165 -7.63 -1.59 -24.22
CA PHE A 165 -6.37 -1.34 -23.49
C PHE A 165 -5.61 -2.64 -23.25
N ASN A 166 -4.30 -2.62 -23.51
CA ASN A 166 -3.38 -3.68 -23.09
C ASN A 166 -2.67 -3.26 -21.81
N TYR A 167 -2.53 -4.20 -20.88
CA TYR A 167 -1.90 -4.00 -19.58
C TYR A 167 -0.68 -4.91 -19.47
N THR A 168 0.51 -4.32 -19.38
CA THR A 168 1.77 -5.06 -19.26
C THR A 168 2.47 -4.70 -17.96
N ARG A 169 2.68 -5.70 -17.11
CA ARG A 169 3.53 -5.54 -15.92
C ARG A 169 4.99 -5.58 -16.34
N LYS A 170 5.75 -4.53 -16.02
CA LYS A 170 7.18 -4.43 -16.30
C LYS A 170 7.95 -4.34 -14.99
N VAL A 171 8.87 -5.26 -14.77
CA VAL A 171 9.78 -5.20 -13.62
C VAL A 171 10.91 -4.22 -13.93
N VAL A 172 11.18 -3.31 -12.99
CA VAL A 172 12.27 -2.34 -13.07
C VAL A 172 13.17 -2.50 -11.85
N ASN A 173 14.47 -2.61 -12.10
CA ASN A 173 15.48 -2.70 -11.06
C ASN A 173 15.72 -1.31 -10.44
N ARG A 174 15.62 -1.22 -9.12
CA ARG A 174 16.00 -0.05 -8.32
C ARG A 174 17.31 -0.26 -7.58
N GLY A 175 17.73 -1.51 -7.41
CA GLY A 175 18.95 -1.91 -6.72
C GLY A 175 18.79 -1.87 -5.20
N TRP A 176 19.52 -2.76 -4.51
CA TRP A 176 19.67 -2.75 -3.06
C TRP A 176 21.12 -3.09 -2.72
N ASN A 177 21.65 -2.52 -1.64
CA ASN A 177 22.97 -2.87 -1.12
C ASN A 177 22.86 -3.06 0.39
N ASP A 178 23.43 -4.13 0.93
CA ASP A 178 23.35 -4.47 2.35
C ASP A 178 23.95 -3.42 3.29
N LYS A 179 24.82 -2.53 2.79
CA LYS A 179 25.24 -1.33 3.55
C LYS A 179 24.10 -0.35 3.87
N MET A 180 22.93 -0.56 3.28
CA MET A 180 21.71 0.21 3.49
C MET A 180 20.82 -0.39 4.58
N TYR A 181 21.22 -1.43 5.29
CA TYR A 181 20.53 -1.84 6.53
C TYR A 181 20.76 -0.84 7.66
#